data_AF-A0A1B4G381-F1
#
_entry.id   AF-A0A1B4G381-F1
#
_cell.length_a   1.000
_cell.length_b   1.000
_cell.length_c   1.000
_cell.angle_alpha   90.00
_cell.angle_beta   90.00
_cell.angle_gamma   90.00
#
_symmetry.space_group_name_H-M   'P 1'
#
loop_
_entity.id
_entity.type
_entity.pdbx_description
1 polymer ?
#
loop_
_entity_poly.entity_id
_entity_poly.type
_entity_poly.pdbx_seq_one_letter_code
_entity_poly.pdbx_strand_id
1 'polypeptide(L)'
;MADAPADARPTDDALWDQTERDNHQKWADKLANAIADHFNVDIGEHSSMNNPWSEAFDAISNAEVSAPADAGEAMTDAARDVLAERRRQVEAEGWTPQHDDEHDMGEMAHVAAWYSIDPMMRDALDERGLGFWPWAQEWWKPTTPRRDLVKAGALILAEIERLDRAARTQGDSHE
;
A
#
# COMPACT_ATOMS: atom_id res chain seq x y z
N MET A 1 -27.10 -55.41 57.15
CA MET A 1 -25.74 -54.94 56.81
C MET A 1 -25.67 -54.87 55.30
N ALA A 2 -25.33 -53.69 54.81
CA ALA A 2 -25.37 -53.28 53.41
C ALA A 2 -24.26 -53.94 52.58
N ASP A 3 -24.50 -54.10 51.29
CA ASP A 3 -23.45 -53.90 50.27
C ASP A 3 -24.11 -53.30 49.02
N ALA A 4 -23.56 -52.17 48.54
CA ALA A 4 -24.14 -51.32 47.50
C ALA A 4 -23.61 -51.72 46.11
N PRO A 5 -24.35 -51.44 45.01
CA PRO A 5 -23.92 -51.84 43.67
C PRO A 5 -22.90 -50.87 43.07
N ALA A 6 -21.87 -51.48 42.45
CA ALA A 6 -21.01 -51.01 41.34
C ALA A 6 -20.96 -49.51 41.05
N ASP A 7 -19.87 -48.88 41.50
CA ASP A 7 -19.43 -47.57 41.03
C ASP A 7 -18.89 -47.73 39.60
N ALA A 8 -19.75 -47.47 38.61
CA ALA A 8 -19.33 -47.39 37.21
C ALA A 8 -18.40 -46.18 37.07
N ARG A 9 -17.12 -46.44 36.78
CA ARG A 9 -16.15 -45.38 36.45
C ARG A 9 -16.75 -44.47 35.36
N PRO A 10 -16.79 -43.15 35.57
CA PRO A 10 -17.16 -42.21 34.50
C PRO A 10 -16.22 -42.44 33.32
N THR A 11 -16.78 -42.65 32.13
CA THR A 11 -16.00 -42.75 30.88
C THR A 11 -15.36 -41.40 30.58
N ASP A 12 -14.07 -41.41 30.19
CA ASP A 12 -13.21 -40.24 29.95
C ASP A 12 -13.79 -39.20 28.96
N ASP A 13 -14.81 -39.55 28.17
CA ASP A 13 -15.52 -38.62 27.28
C ASP A 13 -16.46 -37.62 27.98
N ALA A 14 -16.81 -37.84 29.26
CA ALA A 14 -17.74 -36.99 30.01
C ALA A 14 -17.07 -35.80 30.73
N LEU A 15 -15.74 -35.67 30.61
CA LEU A 15 -14.88 -34.69 31.28
C LEU A 15 -14.14 -33.80 30.27
N TRP A 16 -14.78 -33.43 29.17
CA TRP A 16 -14.44 -32.14 28.58
C TRP A 16 -14.85 -31.08 29.60
N ASP A 17 -13.86 -30.57 30.35
CA ASP A 17 -14.03 -29.62 31.42
C ASP A 17 -14.93 -28.46 30.94
N GLN A 18 -16.05 -28.24 31.62
CA GLN A 18 -16.97 -27.14 31.31
C GLN A 18 -16.22 -25.80 31.26
N THR A 19 -15.16 -25.68 32.06
CA THR A 19 -14.25 -24.55 32.08
C THR A 19 -13.53 -24.34 30.75
N GLU A 20 -13.08 -25.40 30.08
CA GLU A 20 -12.44 -25.32 28.77
C GLU A 20 -13.44 -24.90 27.69
N ARG A 21 -14.65 -25.47 27.70
CA ARG A 21 -15.72 -25.07 26.77
C ARG A 21 -16.11 -23.60 26.96
N ASP A 22 -16.28 -23.16 28.20
CA ASP A 22 -16.58 -21.76 28.53
C ASP A 22 -15.44 -20.82 28.11
N ASN A 23 -14.18 -21.27 28.22
CA ASN A 23 -13.02 -20.51 27.78
C ASN A 23 -12.98 -20.38 26.25
N HIS A 24 -13.23 -21.47 25.52
CA HIS A 24 -13.31 -21.43 24.06
C HIS A 24 -14.43 -20.52 23.57
N GLN A 25 -15.59 -20.55 24.22
CA GLN A 25 -16.72 -19.68 23.87
C GLN A 25 -16.37 -18.20 24.06
N LYS A 26 -15.73 -17.83 25.19
CA LYS A 26 -15.24 -16.46 25.42
C LYS A 26 -14.24 -15.99 24.38
N TRP A 27 -13.32 -16.87 23.96
CA TRP A 27 -12.33 -16.53 22.94
C TRP A 27 -12.97 -16.37 21.56
N ALA A 28 -13.95 -17.20 21.22
CA ALA A 28 -14.72 -17.07 19.99
C ALA A 28 -15.51 -15.75 19.94
N ASP A 29 -16.16 -15.35 21.04
CA ASP A 29 -16.87 -14.06 21.12
C ASP A 29 -15.93 -12.87 20.99
N LYS A 30 -14.76 -12.91 21.65
CA LYS A 30 -13.74 -11.85 21.51
C LYS A 30 -13.25 -11.73 20.07
N LEU A 31 -13.00 -12.85 19.42
CA LEU A 31 -12.54 -12.87 18.03
C LEU A 31 -13.62 -12.32 17.08
N ALA A 32 -14.86 -12.78 17.22
CA ALA A 32 -15.97 -12.33 16.39
C ALA A 32 -16.20 -10.81 16.52
N ASN A 33 -16.20 -10.28 17.74
CA ASN A 33 -16.32 -8.83 17.97
C ASN A 33 -15.14 -8.05 17.38
N ALA A 34 -13.89 -8.54 17.51
CA ALA A 34 -12.73 -7.89 16.92
C ALA A 34 -12.81 -7.83 15.37
N ILE A 35 -13.36 -8.88 14.75
CA ILE A 35 -13.60 -8.92 13.30
C ILE A 35 -14.70 -7.93 12.92
N ALA A 36 -15.81 -7.91 13.66
CA ALA A 36 -16.92 -6.97 13.46
C ALA A 36 -16.45 -5.51 13.54
N ASP A 37 -15.64 -5.16 14.54
CA ASP A 37 -15.05 -3.82 14.70
C ASP A 37 -14.10 -3.48 13.54
N HIS A 38 -13.28 -4.44 13.11
CA HIS A 38 -12.30 -4.22 12.04
C HIS A 38 -12.97 -3.96 10.68
N PHE A 39 -14.03 -4.71 10.36
CA PHE A 39 -14.77 -4.58 9.10
C PHE A 39 -15.98 -3.63 9.19
N ASN A 40 -16.26 -3.08 10.38
CA ASN A 40 -17.42 -2.25 10.67
C ASN A 40 -18.75 -2.92 10.25
N VAL A 41 -18.93 -4.19 10.63
CA VAL A 41 -20.10 -5.03 10.32
C VAL A 41 -20.84 -5.36 11.61
N ASP A 42 -22.18 -5.25 11.59
CA ASP A 42 -23.02 -5.74 12.69
C ASP A 42 -23.23 -7.26 12.57
N ILE A 43 -22.71 -8.01 13.54
CA ILE A 43 -22.81 -9.48 13.61
C ILE A 43 -23.98 -9.95 14.49
N GLY A 44 -24.71 -9.01 15.11
CA GLY A 44 -25.87 -9.28 15.96
C GLY A 44 -25.57 -10.06 17.25
N GLU A 45 -26.63 -10.41 17.99
CA GLU A 45 -26.54 -11.17 19.25
C GLU A 45 -26.74 -12.68 19.03
N HIS A 46 -26.18 -13.51 19.91
CA HIS A 46 -26.40 -14.96 19.91
C HIS A 46 -27.87 -15.29 20.13
N SER A 47 -28.50 -15.91 19.13
CA SER A 47 -29.91 -16.31 19.16
C SER A 47 -30.09 -17.64 18.44
N SER A 48 -31.25 -18.27 18.58
CA SER A 48 -31.58 -19.49 17.80
C SER A 48 -31.59 -19.25 16.28
N MET A 49 -31.68 -17.99 15.86
CA MET A 49 -31.71 -17.55 14.46
C MET A 49 -30.43 -16.84 14.01
N ASN A 50 -29.49 -16.53 14.91
CA ASN A 50 -28.29 -15.77 14.58
C ASN A 50 -27.05 -16.35 15.27
N ASN A 51 -26.00 -16.59 14.50
CA ASN A 51 -24.71 -17.04 15.02
C ASN A 51 -23.64 -15.98 14.69
N PRO A 52 -23.32 -15.08 15.65
CA PRO A 52 -22.34 -14.02 15.49
C PRO A 52 -20.96 -14.49 15.00
N TRP A 53 -20.56 -15.73 15.32
CA TRP A 53 -19.30 -16.29 14.83
C TRP A 53 -19.35 -16.63 13.34
N SER A 54 -20.50 -17.11 12.86
CA SER A 54 -20.72 -17.33 11.43
C SER A 54 -20.75 -16.00 10.69
N GLU A 55 -21.47 -15.01 11.21
CA GLU A 55 -21.55 -13.69 10.61
C GLU A 55 -20.17 -13.01 10.54
N ALA A 56 -19.36 -13.11 11.60
CA ALA A 56 -17.98 -12.63 11.59
C ALA A 56 -17.10 -13.40 10.59
N PHE A 57 -17.27 -14.72 10.51
CA PHE A 57 -16.54 -15.55 9.53
C PHE A 57 -16.94 -15.21 8.08
N ASP A 58 -18.21 -14.97 7.84
CA ASP A 58 -18.71 -14.55 6.54
C ASP A 58 -18.23 -13.13 6.21
N ALA A 59 -18.14 -12.22 7.20
CA ALA A 59 -17.58 -10.89 7.01
C ALA A 59 -16.11 -10.95 6.53
N ILE A 60 -15.26 -11.75 7.19
CA ILE A 60 -13.85 -11.87 6.77
C ILE A 60 -13.69 -12.64 5.45
N SER A 61 -14.50 -13.68 5.22
CA SER A 61 -14.46 -14.46 3.99
C SER A 61 -14.93 -13.66 2.78
N ASN A 62 -15.92 -12.79 2.97
CA ASN A 62 -16.43 -11.89 1.93
C ASN A 62 -15.57 -10.63 1.77
N ALA A 63 -14.80 -10.24 2.79
CA ALA A 63 -13.87 -9.11 2.70
C ALA A 63 -12.77 -9.34 1.65
N GLU A 64 -12.30 -10.58 1.46
CA GLU A 64 -11.36 -10.91 0.37
C GLU A 64 -11.99 -10.72 -1.02
N VAL A 65 -13.32 -10.89 -1.13
CA VAL A 65 -14.08 -10.67 -2.38
C VAL A 65 -14.49 -9.19 -2.56
N SER A 66 -14.44 -8.42 -1.48
CA SER A 66 -14.71 -6.97 -1.43
C SER A 66 -13.43 -6.12 -1.24
N ALA A 67 -12.29 -6.60 -1.74
CA ALA A 67 -11.28 -5.66 -2.22
C ALA A 67 -11.97 -4.76 -3.27
N PRO A 68 -11.73 -3.43 -3.27
CA PRO A 68 -12.37 -2.56 -4.26
C PRO A 68 -12.10 -3.14 -5.64
N ALA A 69 -13.10 -3.13 -6.50
CA ALA A 69 -13.04 -3.53 -7.91
C ALA A 69 -12.10 -2.63 -8.76
N ASP A 70 -11.08 -2.04 -8.12
CA ASP A 70 -10.02 -1.20 -8.67
C ASP A 70 -8.64 -1.91 -8.61
N ALA A 71 -8.54 -3.09 -7.98
CA ALA A 71 -7.33 -3.93 -8.00
C ALA A 71 -7.15 -4.71 -9.32
N GLY A 72 -7.54 -4.10 -10.45
CA GLY A 72 -7.58 -4.77 -11.74
C GLY A 72 -7.71 -3.87 -12.96
N GLU A 73 -7.61 -2.54 -12.85
CA GLU A 73 -7.28 -1.77 -14.05
C GLU A 73 -5.86 -2.13 -14.46
N ALA A 74 -5.75 -2.98 -15.48
CA ALA A 74 -4.47 -3.34 -16.06
C ALA A 74 -3.67 -2.06 -16.32
N MET A 75 -2.47 -1.98 -15.72
CA MET A 75 -1.62 -0.80 -15.80
C MET A 75 -1.57 -0.26 -17.23
N THR A 76 -2.03 1.00 -17.38
CA THR A 76 -2.07 1.67 -18.68
C THR A 76 -0.68 1.71 -19.31
N ASP A 77 -0.61 1.78 -20.64
CA ASP A 77 0.67 1.91 -21.34
C ASP A 77 1.46 3.15 -20.88
N ALA A 78 0.76 4.24 -20.55
CA ALA A 78 1.39 5.44 -20.01
C ALA A 78 2.09 5.20 -18.67
N ALA A 79 1.41 4.53 -17.73
CA ALA A 79 2.01 4.17 -16.43
C ALA A 79 3.18 3.19 -16.62
N ARG A 80 3.02 2.20 -17.51
CA ARG A 80 4.09 1.24 -17.86
C ARG A 80 5.33 1.94 -18.38
N ASP A 81 5.17 2.90 -19.29
CA ASP A 81 6.26 3.63 -19.91
C ASP A 81 7.01 4.51 -18.90
N VAL A 82 6.30 5.14 -17.96
CA VAL A 82 6.92 5.95 -16.89
C VAL A 82 7.79 5.07 -16.00
N LEU A 83 7.29 3.90 -15.57
CA LEU A 83 8.07 2.96 -14.77
C LEU A 83 9.27 2.39 -15.54
N ALA A 84 9.09 2.10 -16.83
CA ALA A 84 10.17 1.64 -17.69
C ALA A 84 11.25 2.72 -17.87
N GLU A 85 10.86 3.99 -18.00
CA GLU A 85 11.82 5.10 -18.09
C GLU A 85 12.55 5.33 -16.78
N ARG A 86 11.85 5.26 -15.64
CA ARG A 86 12.50 5.35 -14.32
C ARG A 86 13.58 4.29 -14.18
N ARG A 87 13.27 3.05 -14.59
CA ARG A 87 14.26 1.96 -14.63
C ARG A 87 15.44 2.27 -15.56
N ARG A 88 15.18 2.77 -16.77
CA ARG A 88 16.24 3.18 -17.71
C ARG A 88 17.15 4.25 -17.11
N GLN A 89 16.61 5.26 -16.43
CA GLN A 89 17.39 6.30 -15.79
C GLN A 89 18.34 5.73 -14.72
N VAL A 90 17.85 4.79 -13.90
CA VAL A 90 18.68 4.08 -12.92
C VAL A 90 19.76 3.23 -13.60
N GLU A 91 19.39 2.41 -14.59
CA GLU A 91 20.28 1.41 -15.19
C GLU A 91 21.30 2.01 -16.17
N ALA A 92 20.89 2.99 -16.98
CA ALA A 92 21.71 3.54 -18.06
C ALA A 92 22.45 4.82 -17.64
N GLU A 93 21.84 5.66 -16.82
CA GLU A 93 22.42 6.95 -16.40
C GLU A 93 22.98 6.91 -14.98
N GLY A 94 22.72 5.83 -14.22
CA GLY A 94 23.21 5.69 -12.84
C GLY A 94 22.47 6.56 -11.81
N TRP A 95 21.28 7.06 -12.14
CA TRP A 95 20.47 7.90 -11.25
C TRP A 95 19.77 7.04 -10.20
N THR A 96 20.56 6.52 -9.28
CA THR A 96 20.10 5.68 -8.17
C THR A 96 19.27 6.49 -7.17
N PRO A 97 18.46 5.82 -6.32
CA PRO A 97 17.81 6.49 -5.20
C PRO A 97 18.77 7.34 -4.34
N GLN A 98 20.01 6.87 -4.14
CA GLN A 98 21.03 7.60 -3.39
C GLN A 98 21.50 8.85 -4.13
N HIS A 99 21.67 8.78 -5.45
CA HIS A 99 21.95 9.97 -6.27
C HIS A 99 20.80 10.97 -6.15
N ASP A 100 19.56 10.50 -6.24
CA ASP A 100 18.37 11.37 -6.16
C ASP A 100 18.27 12.06 -4.79
N ASP A 101 18.71 11.40 -3.72
CA ASP A 101 18.79 11.97 -2.37
C ASP A 101 19.80 13.14 -2.26
N GLU A 102 20.76 13.26 -3.19
CA GLU A 102 21.69 14.39 -3.28
C GLU A 102 21.05 15.65 -3.91
N HIS A 103 19.87 15.52 -4.53
CA HIS A 103 19.10 16.61 -5.15
C HIS A 103 17.90 16.99 -4.27
N ASP A 104 18.16 17.69 -3.16
CA ASP A 104 17.15 17.98 -2.13
C ASP A 104 16.43 19.32 -2.28
N MET A 105 16.79 20.12 -3.31
CA MET A 105 16.21 21.43 -3.58
C MET A 105 15.10 21.39 -4.66
N GLY A 106 14.59 20.18 -4.96
CA GLY A 106 13.53 19.97 -5.95
C GLY A 106 14.03 20.02 -7.39
N GLU A 107 15.32 19.76 -7.63
CA GLU A 107 15.91 19.77 -8.96
C GLU A 107 15.20 18.80 -9.91
N MET A 108 14.82 17.61 -9.45
CA MET A 108 14.11 16.63 -10.28
C MET A 108 12.74 17.15 -10.73
N ALA A 109 12.00 17.82 -9.84
CA ALA A 109 10.73 18.46 -10.18
C ALA A 109 10.92 19.61 -11.20
N HIS A 110 11.97 20.40 -11.06
CA HIS A 110 12.30 21.47 -12.03
C HIS A 110 12.61 20.90 -13.43
N VAL A 111 13.43 19.86 -13.50
CA VAL A 111 13.77 19.17 -14.76
C VAL A 111 12.53 18.57 -15.40
N ALA A 112 11.65 17.96 -14.60
CA ALA A 112 10.39 17.39 -15.08
C ALA A 112 9.47 18.47 -15.68
N ALA A 113 9.40 19.64 -15.05
CA ALA A 113 8.65 20.77 -15.58
C ALA A 113 9.19 21.18 -16.97
N TRP A 114 10.51 21.22 -17.14
CA TRP A 114 11.13 21.58 -18.43
C TRP A 114 10.81 20.58 -19.56
N TYR A 115 10.75 19.29 -19.25
CA TYR A 115 10.30 18.26 -20.22
C TYR A 115 8.79 18.32 -20.52
N SER A 116 8.00 18.99 -19.69
CA SER A 116 6.54 19.11 -19.85
C SER A 116 6.11 20.35 -20.64
N ILE A 117 6.99 21.34 -20.76
CA ILE A 117 6.72 22.59 -21.50
C ILE A 117 6.80 22.31 -23.00
N ASP A 118 5.82 22.83 -23.76
CA ASP A 118 5.83 22.69 -25.21
C ASP A 118 7.01 23.46 -25.84
N PRO A 119 7.55 23.02 -26.99
CA PRO A 119 8.73 23.65 -27.58
C PRO A 119 8.59 25.15 -27.84
N MET A 120 7.40 25.62 -28.25
CA MET A 120 7.18 27.04 -28.55
C MET A 120 7.24 27.88 -27.27
N MET A 121 6.63 27.41 -26.19
CA MET A 121 6.72 28.09 -24.89
C MET A 121 8.15 28.04 -24.33
N ARG A 122 8.86 26.93 -24.49
CA ARG A 122 10.25 26.81 -24.04
C ARG A 122 11.16 27.79 -24.78
N ASP A 123 11.05 27.87 -26.10
CA ASP A 123 11.84 28.82 -26.92
C ASP A 123 11.54 30.27 -26.50
N ALA A 124 10.26 30.59 -26.23
CA ALA A 124 9.88 31.91 -25.73
C ALA A 124 10.42 32.21 -24.31
N LEU A 125 10.57 31.21 -23.44
CA LEU A 125 11.20 31.36 -22.12
C LEU A 125 12.70 31.58 -22.27
N ASP A 126 13.37 30.81 -23.13
CA ASP A 126 14.79 30.94 -23.42
C ASP A 126 15.12 32.32 -24.01
N GLU A 127 14.36 32.80 -25.00
CA GLU A 127 14.51 34.13 -25.61
C GLU A 127 14.37 35.27 -24.58
N ARG A 128 13.55 35.05 -23.54
CA ARG A 128 13.34 36.02 -22.45
C ARG A 128 14.38 35.89 -21.34
N GLY A 129 15.34 34.98 -21.45
CA GLY A 129 16.32 34.68 -20.40
C GLY A 129 15.69 34.07 -19.15
N LEU A 130 14.48 33.51 -19.28
CA LEU A 130 13.75 32.79 -18.23
C LEU A 130 13.91 31.27 -18.35
N GLY A 131 14.68 30.82 -19.34
CA GLY A 131 15.11 29.44 -19.50
C GLY A 131 15.97 28.99 -18.32
N PHE A 132 15.51 28.01 -17.56
CA PHE A 132 16.28 27.44 -16.44
C PHE A 132 16.26 25.92 -16.51
N TRP A 133 17.07 25.37 -17.42
CA TRP A 133 17.47 23.97 -17.34
C TRP A 133 18.57 23.87 -16.26
N PRO A 134 18.33 23.16 -15.15
CA PRO A 134 19.23 23.20 -13.98
C PRO A 134 20.46 22.29 -14.12
N TRP A 135 20.51 21.45 -15.15
CA TRP A 135 21.59 20.47 -15.36
C TRP A 135 22.48 20.85 -16.54
N ALA A 136 23.59 20.13 -16.73
CA ALA A 136 24.43 20.37 -17.90
C ALA A 136 23.64 20.09 -19.20
N GLN A 137 23.91 20.88 -20.25
CA GLN A 137 23.16 20.85 -21.51
C GLN A 137 23.22 19.47 -22.21
N GLU A 138 24.27 18.70 -21.98
CA GLU A 138 24.44 17.33 -22.51
C GLU A 138 23.38 16.32 -22.00
N TRP A 139 22.76 16.62 -20.86
CA TRP A 139 21.65 15.85 -20.30
C TRP A 139 20.30 16.21 -20.90
N TRP A 140 20.25 17.31 -21.65
CA TRP A 140 19.07 17.72 -22.38
C TRP A 140 18.92 16.91 -23.66
N LYS A 141 17.98 15.94 -23.63
CA LYS A 141 17.73 15.03 -24.74
C LYS A 141 16.25 15.03 -25.13
N PRO A 142 15.66 16.17 -25.56
CA PRO A 142 14.26 16.22 -25.96
C PRO A 142 14.03 15.36 -27.20
N THR A 143 12.83 14.82 -27.32
CA THR A 143 12.48 13.88 -28.39
C THR A 143 11.11 14.21 -28.96
N THR A 144 10.09 13.45 -28.60
CA THR A 144 8.69 13.73 -28.98
C THR A 144 7.93 14.21 -27.75
N PRO A 145 6.85 15.00 -27.91
CA PRO A 145 6.07 15.48 -26.76
C PRO A 145 5.64 14.35 -25.81
N ARG A 146 5.15 13.24 -26.37
CA ARG A 146 4.76 12.06 -25.57
C ARG A 146 5.94 11.46 -24.80
N ARG A 147 7.10 11.33 -25.43
CA ARG A 147 8.29 10.72 -24.80
C ARG A 147 8.93 11.63 -23.76
N ASP A 148 8.88 12.94 -23.98
CA ASP A 148 9.37 13.92 -23.02
C ASP A 148 8.46 13.97 -21.79
N LEU A 149 7.14 13.83 -21.96
CA LEU A 149 6.22 13.63 -20.82
C LEU A 149 6.49 12.32 -20.05
N VAL A 150 6.94 11.24 -20.71
CA VAL A 150 7.40 10.02 -19.99
C VAL A 150 8.59 10.33 -19.10
N LYS A 151 9.60 11.05 -19.63
CA LYS A 151 10.79 11.44 -18.85
C LYS A 151 10.40 12.34 -17.69
N ALA A 152 9.49 13.28 -17.91
CA ALA A 152 8.94 14.13 -16.86
C ALA A 152 8.26 13.31 -15.76
N GLY A 153 7.39 12.36 -16.14
CA GLY A 153 6.74 11.47 -15.19
C GLY A 153 7.73 10.62 -14.38
N ALA A 154 8.79 10.12 -15.02
CA ALA A 154 9.84 9.35 -14.34
C ALA A 154 10.64 10.20 -13.33
N LEU A 155 10.92 11.46 -13.66
CA LEU A 155 11.59 12.41 -12.76
C LEU A 155 10.70 12.83 -11.58
N ILE A 156 9.38 13.02 -11.81
CA ILE A 156 8.42 13.28 -10.74
C ILE A 156 8.34 12.08 -9.80
N LEU A 157 8.31 10.86 -10.34
CA LEU A 157 8.35 9.64 -9.53
C LEU A 157 9.61 9.58 -8.66
N ALA A 158 10.78 9.89 -9.23
CA ALA A 158 12.04 9.93 -8.49
C ALA A 158 12.02 10.96 -7.33
N GLU A 159 11.47 12.16 -7.56
CA GLU A 159 11.31 13.19 -6.51
C GLU A 159 10.36 12.72 -5.39
N ILE A 160 9.23 12.11 -5.74
CA ILE A 160 8.30 11.57 -4.74
C ILE A 160 8.99 10.49 -3.90
N GLU A 161 9.69 9.55 -4.55
CA GLU A 161 10.45 8.51 -3.85
C GLU A 161 11.50 9.10 -2.90
N ARG A 162 12.16 10.20 -3.29
CA ARG A 162 13.13 10.94 -2.45
C ARG A 162 12.44 11.57 -1.24
N LEU A 163 11.33 12.26 -1.44
CA LEU A 163 10.53 12.86 -0.37
C LEU A 163 10.05 11.81 0.64
N ASP A 164 9.58 10.65 0.15
CA ASP A 164 9.13 9.53 0.99
C ASP A 164 10.28 8.90 1.81
N ARG A 165 11.51 8.89 1.28
CA ARG A 165 12.71 8.47 2.04
C ARG A 165 13.09 9.51 3.09
N ALA A 166 13.08 10.80 2.74
CA ALA A 166 13.40 11.89 3.65
C ALA A 166 12.41 11.94 4.83
N ALA A 167 11.11 11.72 4.58
CA ALA A 167 10.08 11.70 5.62
C ALA A 167 10.28 10.55 6.63
N ARG A 168 10.66 9.35 6.15
CA ARG A 168 10.95 8.20 7.03
C ARG A 168 12.12 8.46 7.97
N THR A 169 13.19 9.09 7.48
CA THR A 169 14.38 9.39 8.29
C THR A 169 14.09 10.42 9.40
N GLN A 170 13.20 11.37 9.14
CA GLN A 170 12.82 12.38 10.14
C GLN A 170 11.91 11.82 11.25
N GLY A 171 11.10 10.82 10.94
CA GLY A 171 10.26 10.10 11.92
C GLY A 171 11.09 9.29 12.92
N ASP A 172 12.13 8.60 12.45
CA ASP A 172 13.04 7.81 13.30
C ASP A 172 13.91 8.67 14.23
N SER A 173 14.02 9.98 13.96
CA SER A 173 14.81 10.93 14.76
C SER A 173 14.04 11.53 15.94
N HIS A 174 12.77 11.17 16.12
CA HIS A 174 11.87 11.71 17.16
C HIS A 174 11.34 10.64 18.14
N GLU A 175 11.93 9.44 18.17
CA GLU A 175 11.73 8.40 19.21
C GLU A 175 12.97 8.25 20.09
#